data_AF-S7JA19-F1
#
_entry.id   AF-S7JA19-F1
#
_cell.length_a   1.000
_cell.length_b   1.000
_cell.length_c   1.000
_cell.angle_alpha   90.00
_cell.angle_beta   90.00
_cell.angle_gamma   90.00
#
_symmetry.space_group_name_H-M   'P 1'
#
loop_
_entity.id
_entity.type
_entity.pdbx_description
1 polymer ?
#
loop_
_entity_poly.entity_id
_entity_poly.type
_entity_poly.pdbx_seq_one_letter_code
_entity_poly.pdbx_strand_id
1 'polypeptide(L)'
;MSDALNIKREYLEALEKDEYDAIPGAVFVKGFLRNYGIFLELDGIALAREYKENVEERTPQPEVRTIMPVKKKKVRKDSNKKKKQRQGKWPEITIIAGIIIFLLLIIWILI
;
A
#
# COMPACT_ATOMS: atom_id res chain seq x y z
N MET A 1 10.34 3.37 -0.19
CA MET A 1 9.08 3.82 0.45
C MET A 1 8.79 3.03 1.71
N SER A 2 8.59 1.70 1.63
CA SER A 2 8.28 0.82 2.78
C SER A 2 9.25 0.95 3.97
N ASP A 3 10.54 1.08 3.66
CA ASP A 3 11.60 1.03 4.67
C ASP A 3 11.60 2.28 5.57
N ALA A 4 11.11 3.43 5.05
CA ALA A 4 11.01 4.66 5.82
C ALA A 4 9.89 4.60 6.89
N LEU A 5 8.83 3.85 6.61
CA LEU A 5 7.66 3.74 7.48
C LEU A 5 7.68 2.50 8.39
N ASN A 6 8.61 1.57 8.18
CA ASN A 6 8.61 0.24 8.81
C ASN A 6 7.28 -0.51 8.59
N ILE A 7 6.65 -0.30 7.43
CA ILE A 7 5.41 -0.98 7.02
C ILE A 7 5.78 -1.96 5.91
N LYS A 8 5.29 -3.20 6.02
CA LYS A 8 5.45 -4.20 4.96
C LYS A 8 4.87 -3.66 3.65
N ARG A 9 5.53 -3.92 2.52
CA ARG A 9 5.07 -3.43 1.21
C ARG A 9 3.63 -3.86 0.93
N GLU A 10 3.28 -5.09 1.29
CA GLU A 10 1.94 -5.64 1.10
C GLU A 10 0.85 -4.85 1.85
N TYR A 11 1.19 -4.29 3.02
CA TYR A 11 0.25 -3.48 3.80
C TYR A 11 0.16 -2.04 3.29
N LEU A 12 1.25 -1.49 2.73
CA LEU A 12 1.19 -0.19 2.05
C LEU A 12 0.35 -0.28 0.78
N GLU A 13 0.56 -1.30 -0.04
CA GLU A 13 -0.24 -1.54 -1.25
C GLU A 13 -1.73 -1.74 -0.90
N ALA A 14 -2.02 -2.42 0.21
CA ALA A 14 -3.39 -2.58 0.69
C ALA A 14 -4.00 -1.24 1.13
N LEU A 15 -3.23 -0.39 1.81
CA LEU A 15 -3.66 0.96 2.22
C LEU A 15 -4.01 1.83 1.00
N GLU A 16 -3.18 1.78 -0.04
CA GLU A 16 -3.35 2.56 -1.28
C GLU A 16 -4.53 2.09 -2.15
N LYS A 17 -5.00 0.86 -1.93
CA LYS A 17 -6.14 0.26 -2.65
C LYS A 17 -7.42 0.18 -1.82
N ASP A 18 -7.42 0.77 -0.62
CA ASP A 18 -8.52 0.64 0.36
C ASP A 18 -8.84 -0.83 0.75
N GLU A 19 -7.89 -1.75 0.58
CA GLU A 19 -8.02 -3.18 0.92
C GLU A 19 -7.66 -3.44 2.40
N TYR A 20 -8.31 -2.74 3.32
CA TYR A 20 -7.96 -2.74 4.75
C TYR A 20 -8.03 -4.11 5.44
N ASP A 21 -8.84 -5.04 4.92
CA ASP A 21 -8.97 -6.42 5.44
C ASP A 21 -7.68 -7.25 5.34
N ALA A 22 -6.74 -6.85 4.45
CA ALA A 22 -5.44 -7.48 4.34
C ALA A 22 -4.49 -7.09 5.49
N ILE A 23 -4.81 -6.03 6.23
CA ILE A 23 -4.03 -5.51 7.35
C ILE A 23 -4.56 -6.15 8.65
N PRO A 24 -3.67 -6.56 9.59
CA PRO A 24 -4.07 -7.34 10.77
C PRO A 24 -4.77 -6.50 11.85
N GLY A 25 -5.92 -5.91 11.54
CA GLY A 25 -6.79 -5.18 12.45
C GLY A 25 -6.76 -3.66 12.29
N ALA A 26 -7.87 -3.02 12.65
CA ALA A 26 -8.12 -1.59 12.45
C ALA A 26 -7.10 -0.67 13.17
N VAL A 27 -6.52 -1.12 14.28
CA VAL A 27 -5.48 -0.36 15.01
C VAL A 27 -4.25 -0.15 14.14
N PHE A 28 -3.83 -1.17 13.38
CA PHE A 28 -2.70 -1.06 12.46
C PHE A 28 -3.04 -0.16 11.28
N VAL A 29 -4.26 -0.27 10.73
CA VAL A 29 -4.72 0.60 9.64
C VAL A 29 -4.63 2.07 10.03
N LYS A 30 -5.18 2.44 11.21
CA LYS A 30 -5.13 3.82 11.73
C LYS A 30 -3.69 4.32 11.92
N GLY A 31 -2.82 3.48 12.49
CA GLY A 31 -1.40 3.82 12.68
C GLY A 31 -0.67 4.01 11.35
N PHE A 32 -0.96 3.17 10.36
CA PHE A 32 -0.35 3.24 9.04
C PHE A 32 -0.84 4.46 8.26
N LEU A 33 -2.14 4.77 8.25
CA LEU A 33 -2.69 5.99 7.64
C LEU A 33 -2.07 7.25 8.24
N ARG A 34 -1.94 7.30 9.56
CA ARG A 34 -1.30 8.43 10.23
C ARG A 34 0.15 8.61 9.80
N ASN A 35 0.94 7.54 9.85
CA ASN A 35 2.36 7.60 9.49
C ASN A 35 2.56 7.87 7.99
N TYR A 36 1.71 7.31 7.14
CA TYR A 36 1.70 7.54 5.69
C TYR A 36 1.38 8.99 5.36
N GLY A 37 0.36 9.57 6.01
CA GLY A 37 0.04 10.99 5.88
C GLY A 37 1.21 11.89 6.30
N ILE A 38 1.81 11.64 7.47
CA ILE A 38 2.98 12.40 7.95
C ILE A 38 4.15 12.31 6.95
N PHE A 39 4.39 11.12 6.39
CA PHE A 39 5.45 10.91 5.40
C PHE A 39 5.20 11.69 4.10
N LEU A 40 3.94 11.88 3.71
CA LEU A 40 3.53 12.69 2.56
C LEU A 40 3.35 14.18 2.90
N GLU A 41 3.72 14.61 4.11
CA GLU A 41 3.50 15.98 4.62
C GLU A 41 2.01 16.40 4.62
N LEU A 42 1.12 15.43 4.79
CA LEU A 42 -0.33 15.60 4.94
C LEU A 42 -0.77 15.50 6.40
N ASP A 43 -2.02 15.87 6.67
CA ASP A 43 -2.64 15.65 7.97
C ASP A 43 -2.99 14.16 8.18
N GLY A 44 -2.04 13.42 8.74
CA GLY A 44 -2.24 12.01 9.08
C GLY A 44 -3.32 11.76 10.13
N ILE A 45 -3.67 12.74 10.96
CA ILE A 45 -4.77 12.61 11.93
C ILE A 45 -6.10 12.64 11.20
N ALA A 46 -6.25 13.55 10.22
CA ALA A 46 -7.44 13.61 9.37
C ALA A 46 -7.67 12.30 8.60
N LEU A 47 -6.62 11.72 8.00
CA LEU A 47 -6.72 10.43 7.29
C LEU A 47 -7.18 9.27 8.19
N ALA A 48 -6.59 9.16 9.40
CA ALA A 48 -7.00 8.12 10.34
C ALA A 48 -8.43 8.32 10.85
N ARG A 49 -8.88 9.58 10.97
CA ARG A 49 -10.26 9.92 11.34
C ARG A 49 -11.24 9.55 10.24
N GLU A 50 -10.92 9.85 8.99
CA GLU A 50 -11.75 9.51 7.83
C GLU A 50 -11.97 8.00 7.73
N TYR A 51 -10.93 7.19 7.95
CA TYR A 51 -11.05 5.73 8.03
C TYR A 51 -12.00 5.28 9.15
N LYS A 52 -11.90 5.89 10.34
CA LYS A 52 -12.77 5.54 11.46
C LYS A 52 -14.24 5.81 11.12
N GLU A 53 -14.54 7.01 10.63
CA GLU A 53 -15.90 7.47 10.36
C GLU A 53 -16.54 6.76 9.15
N ASN A 54 -15.75 6.40 8.13
CA ASN A 54 -16.28 5.85 6.88
C ASN A 54 -16.14 4.34 6.73
N VAL A 55 -15.19 3.72 7.42
CA VAL A 55 -14.85 2.30 7.23
C VAL A 55 -15.08 1.52 8.52
N GLU A 56 -14.41 1.89 9.62
CA GLU A 56 -14.45 1.12 10.87
C GLU A 56 -15.85 1.09 11.51
N GLU A 57 -16.60 2.19 11.46
CA GLU A 57 -17.97 2.23 11.98
C GLU A 57 -18.98 1.43 11.14
N ARG A 58 -18.61 1.06 9.89
CA ARG A 58 -19.49 0.33 8.96
C ARG A 58 -19.23 -1.18 8.91
N THR A 59 -18.08 -1.65 9.38
CA THR A 59 -17.73 -3.08 9.42
C THR A 59 -17.60 -3.58 10.87
N PRO A 60 -18.41 -4.58 11.30
CA PRO A 60 -18.17 -5.23 12.59
C PRO A 60 -16.78 -5.88 12.59
N GLN A 61 -15.97 -5.51 13.60
CA GLN A 61 -14.53 -5.76 13.66
C GLN A 61 -14.16 -7.21 13.31
N PRO A 62 -13.29 -7.45 12.30
CA PRO A 62 -12.70 -8.77 12.10
C PRO A 62 -11.75 -9.06 13.26
N GLU A 63 -11.89 -10.24 13.85
CA GLU A 63 -11.03 -10.77 14.90
C GLU A 63 -9.55 -10.51 14.59
N VAL A 64 -8.81 -10.05 15.61
CA VAL A 64 -7.36 -9.84 15.56
C VAL A 64 -6.70 -11.12 15.05
N ARG A 65 -6.41 -11.17 13.75
CA ARG A 65 -5.67 -12.27 13.15
C ARG A 65 -4.25 -12.14 13.65
N THR A 66 -3.93 -12.90 14.71
CA THR A 66 -2.56 -13.12 15.13
C THR A 66 -1.74 -13.42 13.88
N ILE A 67 -0.70 -12.60 13.65
CA ILE A 67 0.34 -12.80 12.63
C ILE A 67 1.14 -14.07 12.96
N MET A 68 0.47 -15.23 12.98
CA MET A 68 1.15 -16.49 12.80
C MET A 68 1.69 -16.46 11.37
N PRO A 69 2.97 -16.81 11.14
CA PRO A 69 3.44 -17.02 9.78
C PRO A 69 2.56 -18.13 9.20
N VAL A 70 1.70 -17.78 8.24
CA VAL A 70 0.94 -18.77 7.48
C VAL A 70 1.98 -19.58 6.72
N LYS A 71 2.42 -20.67 7.34
CA LYS A 71 3.14 -21.74 6.67
C LYS A 71 2.13 -22.32 5.69
N LYS A 72 2.09 -21.78 4.47
CA LYS A 72 1.24 -22.26 3.38
C LYS A 72 1.46 -23.77 3.28
N LYS A 73 0.49 -24.56 3.73
CA LYS A 73 0.43 -26.01 3.47
C LYS A 73 0.43 -26.14 1.95
N LYS A 74 1.57 -26.54 1.37
CA LYS A 74 1.62 -27.02 0.00
C LYS A 74 0.78 -28.29 -0.06
N VAL A 75 -0.47 -28.15 -0.51
CA VAL A 75 -1.20 -29.28 -1.08
C VAL A 75 -0.36 -29.75 -2.26
N ARG A 76 0.20 -30.95 -2.12
CA ARG A 76 0.92 -31.65 -3.18
C ARG A 76 -0.03 -31.81 -4.37
N LYS A 77 0.25 -31.09 -5.45
CA LYS A 77 -0.21 -31.49 -6.78
C LYS A 77 1.04 -31.62 -7.63
N ASP A 78 1.45 -32.86 -7.82
CA ASP A 78 2.47 -33.23 -8.78
C ASP A 78 2.03 -32.76 -10.17
N SER A 79 2.84 -31.90 -10.77
CA SER A 79 3.03 -31.80 -12.23
C SER A 79 4.12 -30.78 -12.51
N ASN A 80 5.32 -31.34 -12.68
CA ASN A 80 6.39 -30.87 -13.55
C ASN A 80 6.00 -29.70 -14.49
N LYS A 81 6.51 -28.49 -14.22
CA LYS A 81 6.87 -27.49 -15.25
C LYS A 81 7.76 -26.39 -14.67
N LYS A 82 9.06 -26.58 -14.91
CA LYS A 82 10.11 -25.60 -15.24
C LYS A 82 10.16 -24.30 -14.43
N LYS A 83 11.25 -24.19 -13.65
CA LYS A 83 11.95 -22.93 -13.36
C LYS A 83 11.96 -22.02 -14.60
N LYS A 84 11.47 -20.80 -14.46
CA LYS A 84 11.91 -19.66 -15.27
C LYS A 84 12.12 -18.45 -14.36
N GLN A 85 13.39 -18.24 -14.05
CA GLN A 85 14.01 -16.92 -14.04
C GLN A 85 13.40 -16.06 -15.15
N ARG A 86 12.75 -14.97 -14.77
CA ARG A 86 12.65 -13.77 -15.61
C ARG A 86 12.89 -12.55 -14.73
N GLN A 87 14.18 -12.31 -14.51
CA GLN A 87 14.73 -11.00 -14.27
C GLN A 87 14.22 -10.05 -15.36
N GLY A 88 13.33 -9.13 -15.00
CA GLY A 88 12.91 -8.03 -15.85
C GLY A 88 13.32 -6.73 -15.19
N LYS A 89 14.49 -6.21 -15.55
CA LYS A 89 14.79 -4.79 -15.35
C LYS A 89 13.90 -4.01 -16.33
N TRP A 90 13.01 -3.16 -15.83
CA TRP A 90 12.35 -2.11 -16.62
C TRP A 90 12.44 -0.80 -15.84
N PRO A 91 12.96 0.27 -16.46
CA PRO A 91 13.55 1.41 -15.76
C PRO A 91 12.50 2.42 -15.28
N GLU A 92 12.82 3.10 -14.19
CA GLU A 92 12.08 4.16 -13.48
C GLU A 92 11.90 5.47 -14.29
N ILE A 93 11.78 5.41 -15.62
CA ILE A 93 11.85 6.62 -16.50
C ILE A 93 10.46 7.20 -16.81
N THR A 94 9.37 6.48 -16.54
CA THR A 94 8.01 6.98 -16.87
C THR A 94 7.53 8.10 -15.94
N ILE A 95 7.99 8.14 -14.69
CA ILE A 95 7.59 9.16 -13.72
C ILE A 95 8.28 10.51 -14.00
N ILE A 96 9.53 10.49 -14.46
CA ILE A 96 10.32 11.70 -14.75
C ILE A 96 9.78 12.41 -16.01
N ALA A 97 9.39 11.65 -17.04
CA ALA A 97 8.80 12.21 -18.26
C ALA A 97 7.45 12.91 -17.97
N GLY A 98 6.64 12.35 -17.06
CA GLY A 98 5.37 12.95 -16.65
C GLY A 98 5.54 14.30 -15.93
N ILE A 99 6.51 14.40 -15.02
CA ILE A 99 6.78 15.65 -14.27
C ILE A 99 7.27 16.75 -15.23
N ILE A 100 8.14 16.43 -16.19
CA ILE A 100 8.64 17.42 -17.16
C ILE A 100 7.50 17.94 -18.04
N ILE A 101 6.61 17.06 -18.53
CA ILE A 101 5.44 17.46 -19.34
C ILE A 101 4.47 18.33 -18.52
N PHE A 102 4.24 17.98 -17.25
CA PHE A 102 3.39 18.75 -16.34
C PHE A 102 3.94 20.16 -16.07
N LEU A 103 5.24 20.30 -15.82
CA LEU A 103 5.88 21.59 -15.61
C LEU A 103 5.86 22.47 -16.86
N LEU A 104 6.07 21.89 -18.05
CA LEU A 104 5.97 22.62 -19.32
C LEU A 104 4.54 23.11 -19.60
N LEU A 105 3.52 22.33 -19.27
CA LEU A 105 2.11 22.73 -19.41
C LEU A 105 1.73 23.88 -18.49
N ILE A 106 2.20 23.86 -17.23
CA ILE A 106 1.96 24.96 -16.27
C ILE A 106 2.61 26.25 -16.75
N ILE A 107 3.84 26.20 -17.28
CA ILE A 107 4.51 27.40 -17.78
C ILE A 107 3.75 27.97 -18.99
N TRP A 108 3.25 27.13 -19.89
CA TRP A 108 2.47 27.56 -21.04
C TRP A 108 1.11 28.18 -20.67
N ILE A 109 0.48 27.72 -19.58
CA ILE A 109 -0.81 28.27 -19.12
C ILE A 109 -0.68 29.61 -18.39
N LEU A 110 0.53 29.92 -17.88
CA LEU A 110 0.82 31.09 -17.07
C LEU A 110 1.48 32.24 -17.86
N ILE A 111 1.89 31.97 -19.11
CA ILE A 111 2.28 32.96 -20.13
C ILE A 111 1.03 33.39 -20.89
#